data_AF-A0A1Q9MSN6-F1
#
_entry.id   AF-A0A1Q9MSN6-F1
#
_cell.length_a   1.000
_cell.length_b   1.000
_cell.length_c   1.000
_cell.angle_alpha   90.00
_cell.angle_beta   90.00
_cell.angle_gamma   90.00
#
_symmetry.space_group_name_H-M   'P 1'
#
loop_
_entity.id
_entity.type
_entity.pdbx_description
1 polymer ?
#
loop_
_entity_poly.entity_id
_entity_poly.type
_entity_poly.pdbx_seq_one_letter_code
_entity_poly.pdbx_strand_id
1 'polypeptide(L)'
;MPPLSGYEKRNIARNLLVQAYSAQIQTLIMDTKRPVCIILFYGGLNLSIRYNDFGEYSYQLTYSQAPLDRILFDNYDDRWVVKSKPHHFHPRGQKKAEESPMNGDPNHDIPNLHSFIQLQ
;
A
#
# COMPACT_ATOMS: atom_id res chain seq x y z
N MET A 1 16.04 13.37 -14.15
CA MET A 1 16.08 11.89 -14.08
C MET A 1 14.76 11.36 -14.59
N PRO A 2 14.72 10.21 -15.29
CA PRO A 2 13.46 9.58 -15.67
C PRO A 2 12.65 9.18 -14.42
N PRO A 3 11.32 9.05 -14.52
CA PRO A 3 10.50 8.54 -13.42
C PRO A 3 10.89 7.10 -13.08
N LEU A 4 10.83 6.74 -11.79
CA LEU A 4 11.08 5.38 -11.33
C LEU A 4 10.03 4.42 -11.90
N SER A 5 10.49 3.27 -12.39
CA SER A 5 9.64 2.13 -12.74
C SER A 5 8.89 1.59 -11.52
N GLY A 6 7.80 0.86 -11.76
CA GLY A 6 7.06 0.20 -10.70
C GLY A 6 7.93 -0.79 -9.90
N TYR A 7 8.89 -1.46 -10.57
CA TYR A 7 9.82 -2.36 -9.89
C TYR A 7 10.78 -1.63 -8.96
N GLU A 8 11.34 -0.49 -9.39
CA GLU A 8 12.19 0.34 -8.55
C GLU A 8 11.40 0.87 -7.35
N LYS A 9 10.19 1.39 -7.57
CA LYS A 9 9.30 1.83 -6.48
C LYS A 9 9.01 0.72 -5.48
N ARG A 10 8.65 -0.47 -5.95
CA ARG A 10 8.42 -1.65 -5.12
C ARG A 10 9.65 -2.00 -4.29
N ASN A 11 10.84 -1.96 -4.88
CA ASN A 11 12.07 -2.31 -4.17
C ASN A 11 12.40 -1.28 -3.08
N ILE A 12 12.17 0.02 -3.34
CA ILE A 12 12.29 1.07 -2.31
C ILE A 12 11.30 0.80 -1.18
N ALA A 13 10.03 0.59 -1.49
CA ALA A 13 9.00 0.31 -0.49
C ALA A 13 9.35 -0.91 0.37
N ARG A 14 9.77 -2.00 -0.28
CA ARG A 14 10.22 -3.23 0.39
C ARG A 14 11.38 -2.97 1.32
N ASN A 15 12.38 -2.18 0.91
CA ASN A 15 13.54 -1.89 1.75
C ASN A 15 13.15 -1.07 2.98
N LEU A 16 12.30 -0.04 2.82
CA LEU A 16 11.79 0.78 3.92
C LEU A 16 10.98 -0.07 4.91
N LEU A 17 10.11 -0.95 4.42
CA LEU A 17 9.28 -1.83 5.26
C LEU A 17 10.11 -2.90 5.98
N VAL A 18 11.07 -3.52 5.31
CA VAL A 18 11.96 -4.51 5.95
C VAL A 18 12.83 -3.83 7.01
N GLN A 19 13.32 -2.63 6.74
CA GLN A 19 14.08 -1.86 7.73
C GLN A 19 13.23 -1.55 8.97
N ALA A 20 11.96 -1.15 8.78
CA ALA A 20 11.06 -0.80 9.88
C ALA A 20 10.53 -2.02 10.65
N TYR A 21 10.27 -3.14 9.96
CA TYR A 21 9.45 -4.23 10.50
C TYR A 21 10.10 -5.63 10.45
N SER A 22 11.41 -5.73 10.24
CA SER A 22 12.09 -7.03 10.08
C SER A 22 11.75 -8.08 11.15
N ALA A 23 11.54 -7.67 12.40
CA ALA A 23 11.18 -8.57 13.50
C ALA A 23 9.69 -9.00 13.52
N GLN A 24 8.79 -8.24 12.86
CA GLN A 24 7.36 -8.52 12.80
C GLN A 24 6.94 -9.23 11.52
N ILE A 25 7.82 -9.27 10.51
CA ILE A 25 7.54 -9.93 9.23
C ILE A 25 7.68 -11.44 9.38
N GLN A 26 6.59 -12.16 9.13
CA GLN A 26 6.58 -13.62 9.02
C GLN A 26 7.02 -14.06 7.61
N THR A 27 6.45 -13.42 6.57
CA THR A 27 6.71 -13.78 5.18
C THR A 27 6.78 -12.52 4.32
N LEU A 28 7.75 -12.48 3.41
CA LEU A 28 7.86 -11.47 2.35
C LEU A 28 7.82 -12.17 0.99
N ILE A 29 6.86 -11.82 0.14
CA ILE A 29 6.67 -12.39 -1.20
C ILE A 29 6.84 -11.29 -2.24
N MET A 30 7.71 -11.54 -3.22
CA MET A 30 7.95 -10.63 -4.34
C MET A 30 7.46 -11.29 -5.63
N ASP A 31 6.54 -10.65 -6.34
CA ASP A 31 6.11 -11.12 -7.67
C ASP A 31 7.22 -10.86 -8.70
N THR A 32 7.56 -11.86 -9.51
CA THR A 32 8.64 -11.76 -10.51
C THR A 32 8.16 -11.19 -11.84
N LYS A 33 6.85 -11.19 -12.09
CA LYS A 33 6.22 -10.73 -13.33
C LYS A 33 5.55 -9.37 -13.18
N ARG A 34 5.23 -8.97 -11.94
CA ARG A 34 4.58 -7.70 -11.63
C ARG A 34 5.32 -6.98 -10.50
N PRO A 35 5.29 -5.65 -10.46
CA PRO A 35 5.83 -4.86 -9.35
C PRO A 35 4.88 -4.93 -8.12
N VAL A 36 4.73 -6.14 -7.58
CA VAL A 36 3.93 -6.45 -6.38
C VAL A 36 4.84 -6.99 -5.27
N CYS A 37 4.60 -6.52 -4.06
CA CYS A 37 5.22 -6.97 -2.82
C CYS A 37 4.11 -7.31 -1.82
N ILE A 38 4.17 -8.49 -1.21
CA ILE A 38 3.21 -8.91 -0.16
C ILE A 38 4.01 -9.21 1.11
N ILE A 39 3.56 -8.66 2.22
CA ILE A 39 4.12 -8.87 3.55
C ILE A 39 3.05 -9.49 4.44
N LEU A 40 3.35 -10.63 5.03
CA LEU A 40 2.56 -11.24 6.09
C LEU A 40 3.27 -10.96 7.41
N PHE A 41 2.57 -10.30 8.34
CA PHE A 41 3.07 -10.03 9.68
C PHE A 41 2.64 -11.14 10.65
N TYR A 42 3.43 -11.37 11.69
CA TYR A 42 2.97 -12.13 12.85
C TYR A 42 1.71 -11.46 13.42
N GLY A 43 0.65 -12.26 13.63
CA GLY A 43 -0.68 -11.74 14.01
C GLY A 43 -1.70 -11.72 12.86
N GLY A 44 -1.30 -12.08 11.64
CA GLY A 44 -2.23 -12.34 10.52
C GLY A 44 -2.57 -11.12 9.66
N LEU A 45 -2.04 -9.93 9.98
CA LEU A 45 -2.12 -8.76 9.12
C LEU A 45 -1.35 -9.01 7.81
N ASN A 46 -2.00 -8.71 6.68
CA ASN A 46 -1.41 -8.81 5.35
C ASN A 46 -1.32 -7.42 4.71
N LEU A 47 -0.11 -7.01 4.31
CA LEU A 47 0.12 -5.82 3.49
C LEU A 47 0.45 -6.23 2.06
N SER A 48 -0.39 -5.83 1.11
CA SER A 48 -0.14 -5.94 -0.32
C SER A 48 0.18 -4.56 -0.91
N ILE A 49 1.28 -4.48 -1.63
CA ILE A 49 1.75 -3.26 -2.30
C ILE A 49 1.91 -3.55 -3.78
N ARG A 50 1.35 -2.67 -4.61
CA ARG A 50 1.47 -2.74 -6.06
C ARG A 50 1.81 -1.36 -6.62
N TYR A 51 2.65 -1.36 -7.65
CA TYR A 51 2.88 -0.21 -8.52
C TYR A 51 2.62 -0.59 -9.98
N ASN A 52 2.77 0.35 -10.90
CA ASN A 52 3.06 0.08 -12.31
C ASN A 52 3.85 1.25 -12.93
N ASP A 53 4.18 1.11 -14.21
CA ASP A 53 4.96 2.10 -14.96
C ASP A 53 4.09 3.27 -15.46
N PHE A 54 2.80 3.29 -15.16
CA PHE A 54 1.84 4.33 -15.52
C PHE A 54 1.50 5.28 -14.36
N GLY A 55 2.21 5.16 -13.23
CA GLY A 55 1.99 6.00 -12.06
C GLY A 55 0.84 5.54 -11.16
N GLU A 56 0.25 4.36 -11.42
CA GLU A 56 -0.77 3.78 -10.57
C GLU A 56 -0.15 2.94 -9.46
N TYR A 57 -0.82 2.90 -8.30
CA TYR A 57 -0.38 2.14 -7.14
C TYR A 57 -1.56 1.66 -6.30
N SER A 58 -1.30 0.66 -5.45
CA SER A 58 -2.15 0.38 -4.31
C SER A 58 -1.38 -0.10 -3.09
N TYR A 59 -1.87 0.27 -1.91
CA TYR A 59 -1.46 -0.23 -0.61
C TYR A 59 -2.69 -0.79 0.10
N GLN A 60 -2.72 -2.09 0.36
CA GLN A 60 -3.84 -2.76 1.01
C GLN A 60 -3.39 -3.46 2.28
N LEU A 61 -3.94 -3.06 3.42
CA LEU A 61 -3.82 -3.77 4.70
C LEU A 61 -5.07 -4.61 4.89
N THR A 62 -4.94 -5.93 4.98
CA THR A 62 -6.06 -6.87 5.12
C THR A 62 -5.96 -7.56 6.48
N TYR A 63 -7.01 -7.42 7.31
CA TYR A 63 -7.06 -7.95 8.67
C TYR A 63 -7.75 -9.32 8.73
N SER A 64 -8.72 -9.56 7.86
CA SER A 64 -9.34 -10.87 7.67
C SER A 64 -9.91 -11.02 6.25
N GLN A 65 -10.51 -12.17 5.96
CA GLN A 65 -11.21 -12.42 4.69
C GLN A 65 -12.60 -11.77 4.62
N ALA A 66 -13.07 -11.15 5.71
CA ALA A 66 -14.37 -10.50 5.72
C ALA A 66 -14.38 -9.29 4.75
N PRO A 67 -15.48 -9.08 4.00
CA PRO A 67 -15.61 -7.91 3.14
C PRO A 67 -15.41 -6.61 3.93
N LEU A 68 -14.66 -5.68 3.34
CA LEU A 68 -14.29 -4.38 3.94
C LEU A 68 -13.41 -4.48 5.20
N ASP A 69 -12.99 -5.67 5.62
CA ASP A 69 -12.03 -5.82 6.72
C ASP A 69 -10.59 -5.58 6.26
N ARG A 70 -10.42 -4.43 5.60
CA ARG A 70 -9.19 -3.96 4.97
C ARG A 70 -9.15 -2.44 4.98
N ILE A 71 -7.95 -1.90 4.97
CA ILE A 71 -7.66 -0.52 4.55
C ILE A 71 -7.10 -0.58 3.14
N LEU A 72 -7.47 0.37 2.28
CA LEU A 72 -6.93 0.48 0.92
C LEU A 72 -6.60 1.94 0.58
N PHE A 73 -5.42 2.17 0.05
CA PHE A 73 -5.05 3.41 -0.63
C PHE A 73 -4.75 3.07 -2.08
N ASP A 74 -5.36 3.76 -3.03
CA ASP A 74 -5.04 3.57 -4.45
C ASP A 74 -5.36 4.81 -5.29
N ASN A 75 -5.01 4.76 -6.57
CA ASN A 75 -5.35 5.76 -7.57
C ASN A 75 -5.80 5.15 -8.91
N TYR A 76 -6.39 3.95 -8.89
CA TYR A 76 -6.80 3.24 -10.12
C TYR A 76 -8.08 3.79 -10.74
N ASP A 77 -8.88 4.52 -9.97
CA ASP A 77 -10.09 5.15 -10.45
C ASP A 77 -10.10 6.63 -10.07
N ASP A 78 -10.72 7.41 -10.93
CA ASP A 78 -10.85 8.85 -10.80
C ASP A 78 -12.32 9.22 -10.51
N ARG A 79 -13.18 8.25 -10.21
CA ARG A 79 -14.64 8.49 -10.10
C ARG A 79 -15.03 9.03 -8.72
N TRP A 80 -14.20 8.81 -7.71
CA TRP A 80 -14.42 9.36 -6.38
C TRP A 80 -14.31 10.88 -6.36
N VAL A 81 -15.33 11.54 -5.84
CA VAL A 81 -15.36 13.00 -5.66
C VAL A 81 -14.66 13.35 -4.33
N VAL A 82 -13.33 13.18 -4.31
CA VAL A 82 -12.46 13.53 -3.17
C VAL A 82 -11.41 14.55 -3.60
N LYS A 83 -10.90 15.35 -2.67
CA LYS A 83 -9.93 16.42 -2.97
C LYS A 83 -8.62 15.90 -3.55
N SER A 84 -8.20 14.71 -3.13
CA SER A 84 -6.96 14.06 -3.54
C SER A 84 -7.08 13.27 -4.85
N LYS A 85 -8.20 13.34 -5.58
CA LYS A 85 -8.42 12.60 -6.84
C LYS A 85 -7.19 12.71 -7.78
N PRO A 86 -6.68 11.61 -8.35
CA PRO A 86 -7.23 10.24 -8.33
C PRO A 86 -6.91 9.44 -7.06
N HIS A 87 -6.06 9.95 -6.17
CA HIS A 87 -5.65 9.28 -4.95
C HIS A 87 -6.81 9.25 -3.96
N HIS A 88 -7.13 8.08 -3.43
CA HIS A 88 -8.23 7.96 -2.49
C HIS A 88 -7.96 6.85 -1.46
N PHE A 89 -8.54 7.02 -0.28
CA PHE A 89 -8.38 6.16 0.88
C PHE A 89 -9.71 5.49 1.20
N HIS A 90 -9.73 4.18 1.36
CA HIS A 90 -10.87 3.41 1.84
C HIS A 90 -10.60 2.96 3.27
N PRO A 91 -11.27 3.57 4.27
CA PRO A 91 -11.14 3.16 5.66
C PRO A 91 -11.69 1.76 5.92
N ARG A 92 -11.15 1.10 6.95
CA ARG A 92 -11.62 -0.22 7.41
C ARG A 92 -13.12 -0.19 7.73
N GLY A 93 -13.86 -1.16 7.21
CA GLY A 93 -15.30 -1.30 7.42
C GLY A 93 -16.18 -0.29 6.68
N GLN A 94 -15.59 0.60 5.88
CA GLN A 94 -16.33 1.66 5.17
C GLN A 94 -16.44 1.40 3.67
N LYS A 95 -17.54 1.86 3.06
CA LYS A 95 -17.77 1.79 1.61
C LYS A 95 -17.41 3.07 0.87
N LYS A 96 -17.26 4.19 1.59
CA LYS A 96 -16.97 5.49 1.01
C LYS A 96 -15.46 5.71 1.02
N ALA A 97 -14.95 6.26 -0.08
CA ALA A 97 -13.59 6.73 -0.14
C ALA A 97 -13.48 8.14 0.48
N GLU A 98 -12.32 8.41 1.06
CA GLU A 98 -11.91 9.66 1.69
C GLU A 98 -10.64 10.20 1.02
N GLU A 99 -10.22 11.38 1.45
CA GLU A 99 -8.97 12.01 1.01
C GLU A 99 -7.77 11.13 1.42
N SER A 100 -6.88 10.89 0.45
CA SER A 100 -5.68 10.07 0.66
C SER A 100 -4.47 10.95 0.93
N PRO A 101 -3.64 10.63 1.93
CA PRO A 101 -2.33 11.26 2.12
C PRO A 101 -1.26 10.72 1.14
N MET A 102 -1.60 9.69 0.37
CA MET A 102 -0.66 8.98 -0.50
C MET A 102 -0.63 9.60 -1.90
N ASN A 103 0.53 9.52 -2.57
CA ASN A 103 0.72 10.05 -3.93
C ASN A 103 1.41 9.09 -4.90
N GLY A 104 1.80 7.90 -4.45
CA GLY A 104 2.46 6.87 -5.27
C GLY A 104 3.98 6.95 -5.29
N ASP A 105 4.59 7.82 -4.46
CA ASP A 105 6.03 7.83 -4.18
C ASP A 105 6.31 7.02 -2.90
N PRO A 106 7.04 5.89 -2.97
CA PRO A 106 7.34 5.09 -1.79
C PRO A 106 8.09 5.85 -0.68
N ASN A 107 8.88 6.88 -1.01
CA ASN A 107 9.61 7.63 0.01
C ASN A 107 8.70 8.56 0.82
N HIS A 108 7.58 8.99 0.24
CA HIS A 108 6.54 9.76 0.91
C HIS A 108 5.50 8.84 1.55
N ASP A 109 5.03 7.83 0.82
CA ASP A 109 3.89 7.00 1.19
C ASP A 109 4.21 6.01 2.30
N ILE A 110 5.37 5.35 2.29
CA ILE A 110 5.69 4.31 3.28
C ILE A 110 5.80 4.88 4.71
N PRO A 111 6.42 6.06 4.94
CA PRO A 111 6.33 6.74 6.22
C PRO A 111 4.88 7.01 6.68
N ASN A 112 3.99 7.42 5.78
CA ASN A 112 2.58 7.63 6.13
C ASN A 112 1.86 6.30 6.43
N LEU A 113 2.17 5.24 5.68
CA LEU A 113 1.59 3.92 5.85
C LEU A 113 1.92 3.31 7.21
N HIS A 114 3.07 3.65 7.78
CA HIS A 114 3.50 3.21 9.11
C HIS A 114 2.45 3.49 10.19
N SER A 115 1.80 4.66 10.13
CA SER A 115 0.73 5.07 11.07
C SER A 115 -0.50 4.16 11.03
N PHE A 116 -0.69 3.39 9.96
CA PHE A 116 -1.81 2.46 9.79
C PHE A 116 -1.45 1.01 10.11
N ILE A 117 -0.16 0.67 10.06
CA ILE A 117 0.35 -0.66 10.46
C ILE A 117 0.42 -0.76 12.00
N GLN A 118 0.59 0.36 12.71
CA GLN A 118 0.80 0.41 14.17
C GLN A 118 -0.45 0.43 15.06
N LEU A 119 -1.60 -0.02 14.57
CA LEU A 119 -2.80 -0.14 15.40
C LEU A 119 -3.29 -1.58 15.34
N GLN A 120 -2.81 -2.42 16.27
CA GLN A 120 -3.57 -3.32 17.18
C GLN A 120 -2.63 -3.91 18.22
#